data_AF-A0A3B9AP65-F1
#
_entry.id   AF-A0A3B9AP65-F1
#
_cell.length_a   1.000
_cell.length_b   1.000
_cell.length_c   1.000
_cell.angle_alpha   90.00
_cell.angle_beta   90.00
_cell.angle_gamma   90.00
#
_symmetry.space_group_name_H-M   'P 1'
#
loop_
_entity.id
_entity.type
_entity.pdbx_description
1 polymer ?
#
loop_
_entity_poly.entity_id
_entity_poly.type
_entity_poly.pdbx_seq_one_letter_code
_entity_poly.pdbx_strand_id
1 'polypeptide(L)'
;MKTPLLLTSALAAFLLLCMNASSPKGYTIGQTAENFTLKNVTGDYVSLSDYQNAKGVIVIFTCNHCPFAQLYEQRIIELHKNYAPKGYPVIAINPNSPIVAPEDSFEKMQELAKQKRYPFAYLFDEHQPVYPKFGATRTPHVFLLDENRAVRYIGAIDNNAEAPGPNTQRHLENAIHALINGNNPNPANTKSIGCTIKKAPKPKPATSEVPASNSSTAEPVAGN
;
A
#
# COMPACT_ATOMS: atom_id res chain seq x y z
N MET A 1 20.77 -3.96 -70.81
CA MET A 1 21.94 -3.76 -69.92
C MET A 1 21.53 -2.86 -68.77
N LYS A 2 21.61 -3.39 -67.53
CA LYS A 2 21.84 -2.73 -66.22
C LYS A 2 20.91 -1.57 -65.77
N THR A 3 20.17 -1.83 -64.68
CA THR A 3 19.63 -0.85 -63.70
C THR A 3 20.78 -0.10 -62.98
N PRO A 4 20.54 1.07 -62.33
CA PRO A 4 20.04 1.15 -60.93
C PRO A 4 19.03 2.31 -60.67
N LEU A 5 17.99 2.11 -59.85
CA LEU A 5 17.89 2.42 -58.40
C LEU A 5 18.15 3.90 -58.03
N LEU A 6 17.11 4.62 -57.61
CA LEU A 6 17.21 5.74 -56.68
C LEU A 6 15.98 5.77 -55.75
N LEU A 7 16.26 5.37 -54.51
CA LEU A 7 15.47 5.51 -53.30
C LEU A 7 15.48 6.98 -52.86
N THR A 8 14.33 7.58 -52.55
CA THR A 8 14.26 8.72 -51.62
C THR A 8 13.09 8.56 -50.66
N SER A 9 13.38 7.82 -49.58
CA SER A 9 13.03 8.06 -48.19
C SER A 9 11.88 9.05 -47.89
N ALA A 10 10.66 8.52 -47.71
CA ALA A 10 9.64 9.17 -46.90
C ALA A 10 10.02 9.02 -45.42
N LEU A 11 10.76 9.99 -44.88
CA LEU A 11 11.13 10.03 -43.47
C LEU A 11 9.89 10.39 -42.65
N ALA A 12 9.21 9.37 -42.16
CA ALA A 12 8.15 9.50 -41.17
C ALA A 12 8.73 10.19 -39.93
N ALA A 13 8.26 11.41 -39.66
CA ALA A 13 8.48 12.08 -38.39
C ALA A 13 7.69 11.32 -37.31
N PHE A 14 8.32 10.27 -36.77
CA PHE A 14 7.80 9.52 -35.64
C PHE A 14 7.94 10.42 -34.40
N LEU A 15 6.82 11.02 -34.04
CA LEU A 15 6.61 11.82 -32.85
C LEU A 15 7.01 10.99 -31.61
N LEU A 16 8.23 11.16 -31.10
CA LEU A 16 8.62 10.60 -29.81
C LEU A 16 7.93 11.44 -28.72
N LEU A 17 6.70 11.06 -28.39
CA LEU A 17 6.05 11.48 -27.17
C LEU A 17 6.74 10.72 -26.02
N CYS A 18 7.79 11.31 -25.45
CA CYS A 18 8.34 10.86 -24.18
C CYS A 18 7.25 11.01 -23.11
N MET A 19 6.48 9.96 -22.87
CA MET A 19 5.61 9.86 -21.71
C MET A 19 6.53 9.84 -20.49
N ASN A 20 6.66 11.00 -19.84
CA ASN A 20 7.19 11.07 -18.48
C ASN A 20 6.26 10.22 -17.62
N ALA A 21 6.69 9.01 -17.28
CA ALA A 21 6.07 8.20 -16.25
C ALA A 21 6.27 8.93 -14.91
N SER A 22 5.39 9.88 -14.63
CA SER A 22 5.24 10.45 -13.30
C SER A 22 4.87 9.28 -12.40
N SER A 23 5.75 8.94 -11.46
CA SER A 23 5.47 7.94 -10.41
C SER A 23 4.05 8.16 -9.90
N PRO A 24 3.20 7.12 -9.81
CA PRO A 24 1.81 7.34 -9.44
C PRO A 24 1.76 8.03 -8.08
N LYS A 25 1.32 9.29 -8.11
CA LYS A 25 0.80 9.96 -6.92
C LYS A 25 -0.40 9.09 -6.54
N GLY A 26 -0.33 8.43 -5.38
CA GLY A 26 -1.38 7.49 -4.97
C GLY A 26 -2.76 8.15 -4.96
N TYR A 27 -3.81 7.34 -4.82
CA TYR A 27 -5.18 7.80 -5.08
C TYR A 27 -5.53 9.15 -4.45
N THR A 28 -6.26 9.97 -5.20
CA THR A 28 -6.86 11.22 -4.72
C THR A 28 -8.36 11.06 -4.54
N ILE A 29 -8.99 11.99 -3.81
CA ILE A 29 -10.45 12.03 -3.68
C ILE A 29 -11.12 11.99 -5.05
N GLY A 30 -12.13 11.13 -5.21
CA GLY A 30 -12.89 10.88 -6.43
C GLY A 30 -12.30 9.82 -7.36
N GLN A 31 -11.04 9.40 -7.19
CA GLN A 31 -10.47 8.33 -8.02
C GLN A 31 -10.98 6.96 -7.59
N THR A 32 -11.32 6.11 -8.56
CA THR A 32 -11.70 4.71 -8.31
C THR A 32 -10.47 3.87 -8.00
N ALA A 33 -10.50 3.19 -6.86
CA ALA A 33 -9.46 2.26 -6.49
C ALA A 33 -9.50 1.01 -7.39
N GLU A 34 -8.37 0.68 -8.00
CA GLU A 34 -8.18 -0.59 -8.70
C GLU A 34 -8.39 -1.77 -7.74
N ASN A 35 -8.83 -2.90 -8.31
CA ASN A 35 -8.88 -4.14 -7.56
C ASN A 35 -7.48 -4.57 -7.09
N PHE A 36 -7.43 -5.24 -5.96
CA PHE A 36 -6.27 -5.95 -5.45
C PHE A 36 -6.73 -7.29 -4.90
N THR A 37 -5.81 -8.24 -4.82
CA THR A 37 -6.02 -9.55 -4.19
C THR A 37 -4.81 -9.83 -3.31
N LEU A 38 -5.04 -9.99 -2.02
CA LEU A 38 -3.97 -10.21 -1.04
C LEU A 38 -4.29 -11.41 -0.15
N LYS A 39 -3.24 -12.01 0.40
CA LYS A 39 -3.38 -13.14 1.32
C LYS A 39 -3.90 -12.65 2.66
N ASN A 40 -4.99 -13.24 3.14
CA ASN A 40 -5.60 -12.97 4.43
C ASN A 40 -4.96 -13.86 5.51
N VAL A 41 -4.99 -13.43 6.78
CA VAL A 41 -4.48 -14.20 7.93
C VAL A 41 -5.15 -15.57 8.11
N THR A 42 -6.33 -15.80 7.52
CA THR A 42 -6.98 -17.12 7.49
C THR A 42 -6.41 -18.06 6.42
N GLY A 43 -5.48 -17.59 5.58
CA GLY A 43 -4.77 -18.37 4.57
C GLY A 43 -5.39 -18.34 3.16
N ASP A 44 -6.64 -17.90 3.06
CA ASP A 44 -7.34 -17.59 1.82
C ASP A 44 -6.92 -16.23 1.24
N TYR A 45 -7.35 -15.95 0.02
CA TYR A 45 -7.13 -14.67 -0.65
C TYR A 45 -8.43 -13.87 -0.66
N VAL A 46 -8.31 -12.59 -0.32
CA VAL A 46 -9.43 -11.63 -0.33
C VAL A 46 -9.12 -10.53 -1.33
N SER A 47 -10.12 -10.16 -2.11
CA SER A 47 -10.05 -9.10 -3.11
C SER A 47 -10.96 -7.94 -2.77
N LEU A 48 -10.62 -6.73 -3.22
CA LEU A 48 -11.54 -5.58 -3.12
C LEU A 48 -12.86 -5.86 -3.84
N SER A 49 -12.80 -6.58 -4.96
CA SER A 49 -13.96 -7.05 -5.74
C SER A 49 -14.86 -8.05 -5.02
N ASP A 50 -14.47 -8.60 -3.87
CA ASP A 50 -15.33 -9.52 -3.11
C ASP A 50 -16.44 -8.76 -2.36
N TYR A 51 -16.29 -7.44 -2.25
CA TYR A 51 -17.21 -6.54 -1.52
C TYR A 51 -18.22 -5.86 -2.46
N GLN A 52 -18.72 -6.53 -3.50
CA GLN A 52 -19.61 -5.90 -4.51
C GLN A 52 -20.92 -5.35 -3.90
N ASN A 53 -21.43 -6.00 -2.86
CA ASN A 53 -22.68 -5.61 -2.18
C ASN A 53 -22.46 -4.56 -1.06
N ALA A 54 -21.22 -4.11 -0.83
CA ALA A 54 -20.92 -3.12 0.20
C ALA A 54 -21.22 -1.70 -0.30
N LYS A 55 -21.93 -0.91 0.53
CA LYS A 55 -22.21 0.52 0.29
C LYS A 55 -20.94 1.39 0.32
N GLY A 56 -19.89 0.87 0.95
CA GLY A 56 -18.54 1.42 0.92
C GLY A 56 -17.56 0.44 1.53
N VAL A 57 -16.26 0.70 1.41
CA VAL A 57 -15.22 -0.15 2.01
C VAL A 57 -14.23 0.74 2.74
N ILE A 58 -13.92 0.39 3.98
CA ILE A 58 -12.94 1.11 4.81
C ILE A 58 -11.61 0.36 4.68
N VAL A 59 -10.69 0.87 3.86
CA VAL A 59 -9.34 0.31 3.73
C VAL A 59 -8.42 1.01 4.73
N ILE A 60 -7.79 0.24 5.62
CA ILE A 60 -6.86 0.79 6.63
C ILE A 60 -5.51 0.10 6.52
N PHE A 61 -4.48 0.86 6.16
CA PHE A 61 -3.10 0.40 6.27
C PHE A 61 -2.67 0.48 7.73
N THR A 62 -2.36 -0.65 8.36
CA THR A 62 -1.97 -0.78 9.76
C THR A 62 -0.80 -1.76 9.90
N CYS A 63 -0.33 -2.05 11.11
CA CYS A 63 0.72 -3.04 11.35
C CYS A 63 0.66 -3.54 12.80
N ASN A 64 1.49 -4.53 13.15
CA ASN A 64 1.50 -5.15 14.48
C ASN A 64 2.40 -4.40 15.47
N HIS A 65 3.53 -3.84 15.01
CA HIS A 65 4.58 -3.34 15.91
C HIS A 65 4.50 -1.84 16.25
N CYS A 66 3.88 -1.02 15.39
CA CYS A 66 3.87 0.43 15.60
C CYS A 66 3.01 0.79 16.82
N PRO A 67 3.53 1.59 17.78
CA PRO A 67 2.76 2.02 18.95
C PRO A 67 1.44 2.72 18.58
N PHE A 68 1.44 3.54 17.52
CA PHE A 68 0.21 4.18 17.03
C PHE A 68 -0.79 3.15 16.49
N ALA A 69 -0.35 2.16 15.72
CA ALA A 69 -1.23 1.12 15.20
C ALA A 69 -1.87 0.31 16.35
N GLN A 70 -1.10 -0.01 17.38
CA GLN A 70 -1.58 -0.70 18.58
C GLN A 70 -2.62 0.14 19.36
N LEU A 71 -2.39 1.45 19.51
CA LEU A 71 -3.35 2.37 20.15
C LEU A 71 -4.69 2.47 19.38
N TYR A 72 -4.67 2.27 18.07
CA TYR A 72 -5.87 2.30 17.23
C TYR A 72 -6.52 0.92 17.03
N GLU A 73 -5.86 -0.18 17.41
CA GLU A 73 -6.31 -1.56 17.15
C GLU A 73 -7.75 -1.80 17.60
N GLN A 74 -8.06 -1.49 18.85
CA GLN A 74 -9.40 -1.68 19.41
C GLN A 74 -10.45 -0.81 18.70
N ARG A 75 -10.10 0.42 18.31
CA ARG A 75 -10.99 1.30 17.54
C ARG A 75 -11.25 0.78 16.14
N ILE A 76 -10.27 0.15 15.48
CA ILE A 76 -10.46 -0.49 14.17
C ILE A 76 -11.43 -1.67 14.28
N ILE A 77 -11.34 -2.47 15.35
CA ILE A 77 -12.30 -3.54 15.65
C ILE A 77 -13.71 -2.96 15.82
N GLU A 78 -13.85 -1.89 16.61
CA GLU A 78 -15.14 -1.23 16.85
C GLU A 78 -15.73 -0.61 15.59
N LEU A 79 -14.90 0.03 14.76
CA LEU A 79 -15.31 0.55 13.45
C LEU A 79 -15.93 -0.55 12.59
N HIS A 80 -15.28 -1.70 12.46
CA HIS A 80 -15.86 -2.81 11.70
C HIS A 80 -17.18 -3.28 12.31
N LYS A 81 -17.24 -3.52 13.62
CA LYS A 81 -18.47 -3.98 14.29
C LYS A 81 -19.64 -3.02 14.12
N ASN A 82 -19.38 -1.72 14.16
CA ASN A 82 -20.42 -0.69 14.10
C ASN A 82 -20.90 -0.40 12.67
N TYR A 83 -20.02 -0.57 11.67
CA TYR A 83 -20.27 -0.10 10.31
C TYR A 83 -20.37 -1.21 9.25
N ALA A 84 -19.79 -2.40 9.47
CA ALA A 84 -20.00 -3.54 8.58
C ALA A 84 -21.49 -3.91 8.45
N PRO A 85 -22.30 -3.99 9.53
CA PRO A 85 -23.75 -4.22 9.42
C PRO A 85 -24.50 -3.12 8.66
N LYS A 86 -23.90 -1.93 8.55
CA LYS A 86 -24.44 -0.78 7.79
C LYS A 86 -23.96 -0.75 6.33
N GLY A 87 -23.18 -1.76 5.91
CA GLY A 87 -22.64 -1.88 4.56
C GLY A 87 -21.25 -1.27 4.34
N TYR A 88 -20.52 -0.95 5.41
CA TYR A 88 -19.16 -0.36 5.36
C TYR A 88 -18.16 -1.23 6.13
N PRO A 89 -17.81 -2.42 5.63
CA PRO A 89 -16.82 -3.28 6.27
C PRO A 89 -15.40 -2.69 6.18
N VAL A 90 -14.60 -3.01 7.19
CA VAL A 90 -13.15 -2.76 7.22
C VAL A 90 -12.39 -3.86 6.49
N ILE A 91 -11.39 -3.46 5.70
CA ILE A 91 -10.28 -4.28 5.24
C ILE A 91 -8.99 -3.67 5.82
N ALA A 92 -8.31 -4.40 6.69
CA ALA A 92 -7.01 -4.00 7.21
C ALA A 92 -5.90 -4.58 6.33
N ILE A 93 -4.88 -3.80 6.00
CA ILE A 93 -3.73 -4.23 5.20
C ILE A 93 -2.46 -3.94 6.00
N ASN A 94 -1.60 -4.95 6.17
CA ASN A 94 -0.23 -4.76 6.66
C ASN A 94 0.72 -4.56 5.48
N PRO A 95 1.27 -3.34 5.28
CA PRO A 95 2.15 -3.02 4.17
C PRO A 95 3.62 -3.20 4.50
N ASN A 96 3.98 -3.60 5.73
CA ASN A 96 5.36 -3.55 6.19
C ASN A 96 6.13 -4.80 5.75
N SER A 97 7.39 -4.58 5.38
CA SER A 97 8.32 -5.66 5.06
C SER A 97 8.78 -6.35 6.36
N PRO A 98 8.61 -7.67 6.49
CA PRO A 98 9.07 -8.41 7.68
C PRO A 98 10.59 -8.47 7.79
N ILE A 99 11.32 -8.15 6.72
CA ILE A 99 12.78 -8.01 6.75
C ILE A 99 13.20 -6.84 7.65
N VAL A 100 12.39 -5.77 7.68
CA VAL A 100 12.67 -4.55 8.45
C VAL A 100 11.96 -4.56 9.80
N ALA A 101 10.76 -5.14 9.87
CA ALA A 101 9.98 -5.28 11.09
C ALA A 101 9.48 -6.73 11.23
N PRO A 102 10.25 -7.63 11.85
CA PRO A 102 9.90 -9.05 11.97
C PRO A 102 8.54 -9.32 12.64
N GLU A 103 8.08 -8.43 13.50
CA GLU A 103 6.78 -8.51 14.16
C GLU A 103 5.60 -8.32 13.19
N ASP A 104 5.86 -7.80 11.98
CA ASP A 104 4.89 -7.68 10.90
C ASP A 104 4.91 -8.88 9.94
N SER A 105 5.58 -9.98 10.30
CA SER A 105 5.50 -11.23 9.53
C SER A 105 4.06 -11.75 9.45
N PHE A 106 3.79 -12.53 8.41
CA PHE A 106 2.48 -13.14 8.20
C PHE A 106 2.07 -14.00 9.41
N GLU A 107 2.99 -14.80 9.96
CA GLU A 107 2.75 -15.63 11.14
C GLU A 107 2.36 -14.78 12.36
N LYS A 108 3.06 -13.65 12.60
CA LYS A 108 2.72 -12.73 13.68
C LYS A 108 1.40 -12.01 13.47
N MET A 109 1.04 -11.71 12.23
CA MET A 109 -0.31 -11.22 11.90
C MET A 109 -1.38 -12.26 12.23
N GLN A 110 -1.15 -13.55 11.94
CA GLN A 110 -2.09 -14.63 12.28
C GLN A 110 -2.26 -14.79 13.79
N GLU A 111 -1.15 -14.81 14.54
CA GLU A 111 -1.15 -14.87 16.01
C GLU A 111 -1.99 -13.73 16.60
N LEU A 112 -1.71 -12.49 16.18
CA LEU A 112 -2.40 -11.30 16.67
C LEU A 112 -3.89 -11.31 16.31
N ALA A 113 -4.22 -11.59 15.04
CA ALA A 113 -5.60 -11.62 14.59
C ALA A 113 -6.44 -12.66 15.34
N LYS A 114 -5.85 -13.83 15.63
CA LYS A 114 -6.49 -14.87 16.45
C LYS A 114 -6.66 -14.41 17.90
N GLN A 115 -5.63 -13.85 18.52
CA GLN A 115 -5.67 -13.36 19.90
C GLN A 115 -6.73 -12.28 20.08
N LYS A 116 -6.81 -11.33 19.15
CA LYS A 116 -7.71 -10.17 19.19
C LYS A 116 -9.08 -10.46 18.59
N ARG A 117 -9.24 -11.62 17.94
CA ARG A 117 -10.46 -12.04 17.23
C ARG A 117 -10.92 -10.97 16.24
N TYR A 118 -10.02 -10.57 15.34
CA TYR A 118 -10.33 -9.56 14.35
C TYR A 118 -11.58 -9.94 13.54
N PRO A 119 -12.61 -9.07 13.49
CA PRO A 119 -13.84 -9.35 12.77
C PRO A 119 -13.74 -8.98 11.28
N PHE A 120 -12.59 -8.47 10.83
CA PHE A 120 -12.31 -7.99 9.48
C PHE A 120 -11.22 -8.83 8.80
N ALA A 121 -11.14 -8.72 7.47
CA ALA A 121 -10.01 -9.24 6.73
C ALA A 121 -8.72 -8.49 7.10
N TYR A 122 -7.67 -9.21 7.45
CA TYR A 122 -6.35 -8.65 7.74
C TYR A 122 -5.33 -9.21 6.74
N LEU A 123 -4.97 -8.37 5.77
CA LEU A 123 -4.31 -8.78 4.54
C LEU A 123 -2.82 -8.42 4.58
N PHE A 124 -1.98 -9.30 4.04
CA PHE A 124 -0.55 -9.08 3.94
C PHE A 124 -0.15 -8.63 2.54
N ASP A 125 0.38 -7.40 2.43
CA ASP A 125 0.89 -6.83 1.19
C ASP A 125 2.38 -7.19 1.01
N GLU A 126 2.64 -8.51 0.88
CA GLU A 126 3.97 -9.14 0.99
C GLU A 126 5.07 -8.48 0.15
N HIS A 127 4.77 -8.23 -1.13
CA HIS A 127 5.69 -7.58 -2.07
C HIS A 127 5.43 -6.09 -2.24
N GLN A 128 4.58 -5.53 -1.38
CA GLN A 128 4.22 -4.12 -1.37
C GLN A 128 3.59 -3.56 -2.67
N PRO A 129 2.84 -4.31 -3.50
CA PRO A 129 2.20 -3.73 -4.69
C PRO A 129 1.00 -2.81 -4.38
N VAL A 130 0.35 -2.93 -3.21
CA VAL A 130 -0.93 -2.25 -2.96
C VAL A 130 -0.75 -0.88 -2.29
N TYR A 131 0.05 -0.80 -1.21
CA TYR A 131 0.20 0.46 -0.48
C TYR A 131 0.66 1.65 -1.35
N PRO A 132 1.55 1.47 -2.37
CA PRO A 132 1.97 2.57 -3.23
C PRO A 132 0.84 3.11 -4.11
N LYS A 133 -0.06 2.25 -4.61
CA LYS A 133 -1.23 2.66 -5.41
C LYS A 133 -2.19 3.54 -4.60
N PHE A 134 -2.40 3.17 -3.35
CA PHE A 134 -3.17 3.98 -2.40
C PHE A 134 -2.40 5.24 -1.97
N GLY A 135 -1.08 5.31 -2.15
CA GLY A 135 -0.27 6.41 -1.62
C GLY A 135 -0.19 6.39 -0.10
N ALA A 136 -0.33 5.21 0.51
CA ALA A 136 -0.22 5.08 1.94
C ALA A 136 1.22 5.36 2.39
N THR A 137 1.38 6.12 3.48
CA THR A 137 2.70 6.49 4.01
C THR A 137 2.84 6.23 5.50
N ARG A 138 1.73 5.97 6.19
CA ARG A 138 1.64 5.85 7.65
C ARG A 138 0.88 4.60 8.06
N THR A 139 1.10 4.18 9.30
CA THR A 139 0.31 3.16 9.99
C THR A 139 -0.16 3.72 11.35
N PRO A 140 -1.49 3.92 11.58
CA PRO A 140 -2.58 3.68 10.62
C PRO A 140 -2.71 4.78 9.53
N HIS A 141 -3.28 4.42 8.38
CA HIS A 141 -3.72 5.37 7.34
C HIS A 141 -4.99 4.85 6.65
N VAL A 142 -6.03 5.69 6.61
CA VAL A 142 -7.38 5.31 6.16
C VAL A 142 -7.66 5.79 4.75
N PHE A 143 -8.36 4.95 3.99
CA PHE A 143 -9.01 5.25 2.73
C PHE A 143 -10.45 4.74 2.77
N LEU A 144 -11.42 5.64 2.76
CA LEU A 144 -12.85 5.29 2.67
C LEU A 144 -13.26 5.30 1.21
N LEU A 145 -13.74 4.16 0.73
CA LEU A 145 -14.26 4.00 -0.63
C LEU A 145 -15.79 4.00 -0.59
N ASP A 146 -16.44 4.65 -1.56
CA ASP A 146 -17.89 4.49 -1.76
C ASP A 146 -18.23 3.22 -2.54
N GLU A 147 -19.52 3.00 -2.81
CA GLU A 147 -20.07 1.85 -3.56
C GLU A 147 -19.40 1.61 -4.93
N ASN A 148 -18.97 2.69 -5.60
CA ASN A 148 -18.26 2.64 -6.88
C ASN A 148 -16.74 2.47 -6.72
N ARG A 149 -16.29 2.23 -5.49
CA ARG A 149 -14.90 2.16 -5.05
C ARG A 149 -14.13 3.46 -5.28
N ALA A 150 -14.83 4.58 -5.43
CA ALA A 150 -14.19 5.90 -5.49
C ALA A 150 -13.74 6.33 -4.09
N VAL A 151 -12.54 6.88 -3.98
CA VAL A 151 -11.99 7.36 -2.70
C VAL A 151 -12.75 8.62 -2.26
N ARG A 152 -13.40 8.57 -1.10
CA ARG A 152 -14.17 9.69 -0.56
C ARG A 152 -13.54 10.32 0.67
N TYR A 153 -12.66 9.59 1.35
CA TYR A 153 -11.90 10.13 2.46
C TYR A 153 -10.51 9.50 2.55
N ILE A 154 -9.49 10.32 2.83
CA ILE A 154 -8.11 9.89 3.08
C ILE A 154 -7.61 10.56 4.35
N GLY A 155 -7.14 9.79 5.33
CA GLY A 155 -6.56 10.41 6.52
C GLY A 155 -6.52 9.55 7.77
N ALA A 156 -6.68 10.22 8.90
CA ALA A 156 -6.65 9.62 10.23
C ALA A 156 -8.00 9.00 10.62
N ILE A 157 -8.00 8.12 11.61
CA ILE A 157 -9.26 7.64 12.22
C ILE A 157 -9.93 8.77 13.02
N ASP A 158 -9.14 9.45 13.85
CA ASP A 158 -9.51 10.60 14.66
C ASP A 158 -8.29 11.49 14.92
N ASN A 159 -8.46 12.55 15.73
CA ASN A 159 -7.39 13.48 16.08
C ASN A 159 -6.60 13.13 17.35
N ASN A 160 -6.83 11.98 18.00
CA ASN A 160 -6.16 11.63 19.25
C ASN A 160 -5.87 10.13 19.35
N ALA A 161 -4.59 9.76 19.19
CA ALA A 161 -4.17 8.36 19.27
C ALA A 161 -4.21 7.78 20.70
N GLU A 162 -3.99 8.58 21.75
CA GLU A 162 -3.77 8.03 23.10
C GLU A 162 -5.07 7.66 23.80
N ALA A 163 -6.01 8.60 23.91
CA ALA A 163 -7.27 8.38 24.61
C ALA A 163 -8.37 9.28 24.02
N PRO A 164 -9.36 8.71 23.29
CA PRO A 164 -10.47 9.50 22.81
C PRO A 164 -11.30 10.05 23.98
N GLY A 165 -11.59 11.34 23.95
CA GLY A 165 -12.38 12.03 24.97
C GLY A 165 -13.53 12.84 24.34
N PRO A 166 -14.24 13.68 25.14
CA PRO A 166 -15.38 14.45 24.67
C PRO A 166 -15.08 15.37 23.47
N ASN A 167 -13.82 15.80 23.33
CA ASN A 167 -13.36 16.70 22.26
C ASN A 167 -12.71 15.96 21.08
N THR A 168 -12.77 14.62 21.04
CA THR A 168 -12.20 13.84 19.94
C THR A 168 -13.00 14.04 18.68
N GLN A 169 -12.33 14.50 17.63
CA GLN A 169 -12.91 14.61 16.30
C GLN A 169 -12.79 13.26 15.60
N ARG A 170 -13.91 12.55 15.50
CA ARG A 170 -14.01 11.22 14.87
C ARG A 170 -14.06 11.32 13.36
N HIS A 171 -12.93 11.69 12.74
CA HIS A 171 -12.87 12.02 11.31
C HIS A 171 -13.46 10.93 10.41
N LEU A 172 -13.06 9.67 10.61
CA LEU A 172 -13.55 8.56 9.78
C LEU A 172 -15.05 8.29 10.01
N GLU A 173 -15.52 8.29 11.25
CA GLU A 173 -16.96 8.10 11.55
C GLU A 173 -17.80 9.21 10.90
N ASN A 174 -17.33 10.46 10.98
CA ASN A 174 -17.98 11.59 10.32
C ASN A 174 -18.01 11.42 8.79
N ALA A 175 -16.92 10.92 8.19
CA ALA A 175 -16.86 10.62 6.76
C ALA A 175 -17.84 9.51 6.35
N ILE A 176 -17.94 8.43 7.14
CA ILE A 176 -18.89 7.34 6.91
C ILE A 176 -20.33 7.87 7.05
N HIS A 177 -20.63 8.67 8.07
CA HIS A 177 -21.94 9.28 8.24
C HIS A 177 -22.32 10.22 7.08
N ALA A 178 -21.35 10.97 6.54
CA ALA A 178 -21.59 11.78 5.35
C ALA A 178 -22.03 10.90 4.18
N LEU A 179 -21.33 9.80 3.90
CA LEU A 179 -21.73 8.88 2.82
C LEU A 179 -23.08 8.20 3.07
N ILE A 180 -23.37 7.78 4.31
CA ILE A 180 -24.67 7.21 4.68
C ILE A 180 -25.81 8.20 4.39
N ASN A 181 -25.57 9.50 4.59
CA ASN A 181 -26.54 10.57 4.35
C ASN A 181 -26.52 11.09 2.90
N GLY A 182 -25.81 10.44 1.97
CA GLY A 182 -25.71 10.87 0.58
C GLY A 182 -24.82 12.11 0.35
N ASN A 183 -24.03 12.51 1.35
CA ASN A 183 -23.16 13.69 1.31
C ASN A 183 -21.70 13.32 1.06
N ASN A 184 -20.90 14.31 0.63
CA ASN A 184 -19.44 14.19 0.61
C ASN A 184 -18.85 14.40 2.02
N PRO A 185 -17.83 13.62 2.43
CA PRO A 185 -17.05 13.92 3.63
C PRO A 185 -16.45 15.33 3.60
N ASN A 186 -16.59 16.07 4.71
CA ASN A 186 -15.96 17.37 4.89
C ASN A 186 -15.35 17.47 6.31
N PRO A 187 -14.02 17.54 6.44
CA PRO A 187 -13.03 17.49 5.37
C PRO A 187 -12.94 16.09 4.73
N ALA A 188 -12.65 16.04 3.42
CA ALA A 188 -12.36 14.79 2.71
C ALA A 188 -10.92 14.29 2.93
N ASN A 189 -10.03 15.14 3.45
CA ASN A 189 -8.65 14.77 3.79
C ASN A 189 -8.30 15.23 5.20
N THR A 190 -7.60 14.39 5.95
CA THR A 190 -6.91 14.81 7.18
C THR A 190 -5.49 14.26 7.22
N LYS A 191 -4.65 14.85 8.09
CA LYS A 191 -3.27 14.40 8.27
C LYS A 191 -3.24 13.13 9.12
N SER A 192 -2.75 12.05 8.53
CA SER A 192 -2.48 10.79 9.25
C SER A 192 -1.22 10.92 10.11
N ILE A 193 -1.32 10.49 11.37
CA ILE A 193 -0.21 10.48 12.33
C ILE A 193 0.08 9.02 12.70
N GLY A 194 1.34 8.61 12.56
CA GLY A 194 1.78 7.26 12.83
C GLY A 194 3.19 6.98 12.35
N CYS A 195 3.64 5.74 12.55
CA CYS A 195 4.93 5.29 12.02
C CYS A 195 4.91 5.29 10.48
N THR A 196 6.07 5.46 9.85
CA THR A 196 6.21 5.27 8.40
C THR A 196 6.09 3.79 8.04
N ILE A 197 5.53 3.50 6.86
CA ILE A 197 5.54 2.15 6.27
C ILE A 197 6.98 1.66 6.08
N LYS A 198 7.24 0.41 6.46
CA LYS A 198 8.56 -0.25 6.37
C LYS A 198 8.75 -0.84 4.99
N LYS A 199 9.41 -0.10 4.09
CA LYS A 199 9.68 -0.55 2.72
C LYS A 199 10.70 -1.68 2.70
N ALA A 200 10.49 -2.67 1.84
CA ALA A 200 11.47 -3.73 1.62
C ALA A 200 12.80 -3.13 1.11
N PRO A 201 13.96 -3.64 1.58
CA PRO A 201 15.24 -3.24 1.02
C PRO A 201 15.28 -3.52 -0.49
N LYS A 202 15.82 -2.57 -1.26
CA LYS A 202 16.08 -2.84 -2.68
C LYS A 202 17.16 -3.94 -2.79
N PRO A 203 17.05 -4.90 -3.72
CA PRO A 203 18.14 -5.81 -4.02
C PRO A 203 19.40 -4.99 -4.28
N LYS A 204 20.50 -5.32 -3.59
CA LYS A 204 21.79 -4.70 -3.86
C LYS A 204 22.14 -5.01 -5.33
N PRO A 205 22.46 -4.02 -6.18
CA PRO A 205 22.92 -4.29 -7.53
C PRO A 205 24.10 -5.24 -7.45
N ALA A 206 24.11 -6.29 -8.26
CA ALA A 206 25.22 -7.22 -8.33
C ALA A 206 26.49 -6.42 -8.62
N THR A 207 27.42 -6.37 -7.66
CA THR A 207 28.74 -5.81 -7.88
C THR A 207 29.44 -6.70 -8.89
N SER A 208 29.73 -6.17 -10.08
CA SER A 208 30.63 -6.82 -11.02
C SER A 208 32.04 -6.75 -10.42
N GLU A 209 32.37 -7.75 -9.61
CA GLU A 209 33.76 -8.00 -9.27
C GLU A 209 34.47 -8.42 -10.55
N VAL A 210 35.20 -7.47 -11.15
CA VAL A 210 36.18 -7.76 -12.20
C VAL A 210 37.30 -8.56 -11.52
N PRO A 211 37.53 -9.84 -11.88
CA PRO A 211 38.60 -10.60 -11.27
C PRO A 211 39.93 -9.95 -11.63
N ALA A 212 40.73 -9.66 -10.60
CA ALA A 212 42.07 -9.11 -10.75
C ALA A 212 42.89 -10.03 -11.66
N SER A 213 43.37 -9.48 -12.77
CA SER A 213 44.31 -10.16 -13.66
C SER A 213 45.63 -10.38 -12.92
N ASN A 214 45.92 -11.64 -12.56
CA ASN A 214 47.25 -12.02 -12.09
C ASN A 214 48.26 -11.86 -13.23
N SER A 215 49.05 -10.78 -13.19
CA SER A 215 50.28 -10.67 -13.98
C SER A 215 51.35 -11.52 -13.31
N SER A 216 51.48 -12.76 -13.75
CA SER A 216 52.66 -13.59 -13.50
C SER A 216 53.86 -12.99 -14.23
N THR A 217 54.79 -12.40 -13.48
CA THR A 217 56.16 -12.17 -13.96
C THR A 217 57.00 -13.38 -13.56
N ALA A 218 57.25 -14.26 -14.50
CA ALA A 218 58.31 -15.26 -14.42
C ALA A 218 59.55 -14.72 -15.14
N GLU A 219 60.73 -14.80 -14.49
CA GLU A 219 62.07 -15.09 -15.03
C GLU A 219 63.17 -14.66 -14.03
N PRO A 220 64.43 -15.14 -14.14
CA PRO A 220 64.88 -16.50 -14.48
C PRO A 220 65.84 -17.06 -13.41
N VAL A 221 66.00 -18.40 -13.39
CA VAL A 221 66.97 -19.09 -12.55
C VAL A 221 68.37 -18.98 -13.17
N ALA A 222 69.30 -18.34 -12.46
CA ALA A 222 70.73 -18.37 -12.76
C ALA A 222 71.34 -19.65 -12.13
N GLY A 223 72.12 -20.37 -12.92
CA GLY A 223 72.73 -21.65 -12.52
C GLY A 223 73.91 -21.53 -11.57
N ASN A 224 74.18 -22.62 -10.86
CA ASN A 224 75.48 -23.28 -10.74
C ASN A 224 75.26 -24.72 -10.28
#